data_AF-A0A161PR74-F1
#
_entry.id   AF-A0A161PR74-F1
#
_cell.length_a   1.000
_cell.length_b   1.000
_cell.length_c   1.000
_cell.angle_alpha   90.00
_cell.angle_beta   90.00
_cell.angle_gamma   90.00
#
_symmetry.space_group_name_H-M   'P 1'
#
loop_
_entity.id
_entity.type
_entity.pdbx_description
1 polymer ?
#
loop_
_entity_poly.entity_id
_entity_poly.type
_entity_poly.pdbx_seq_one_letter_code
_entity_poly.pdbx_strand_id
1 'polypeptide(L)'
;MMKVKFSKFERVAGLFIVVAIFGIILTAISAAVKQGWFEPKVRYTTTFENADGLHQGTLVQMSGLRAGAVESVELESDNRIRVSFYILGKFQDRVRENSTVQLIRPFIIGERVLDLSVGHDQFQVLPAHSAVKSLETVDLMTLMSGKNMNSYLSKLGGILESMQVIVDAFADKSRAESMVRVIDRLDPLMKNLNTMSTEVIKLSRQATHDDGVQKLVGNLAVTTKEINRILPELNEENPQLAKDLAVMTQNLATVTRALGPAVKAVEPELPGASVRLVEALNETVVVLKAMQKSFFMRGSVREVRDEEAQERVPANIRETK
;
A
#
# COMPACT_ATOMS: atom_id res chain seq x y z
N MET A 1 -42.74 77.45 -37.84
CA MET A 1 -42.83 76.17 -37.09
C MET A 1 -44.20 75.55 -37.31
N MET A 2 -44.28 74.45 -38.07
CA MET A 2 -45.54 73.74 -38.31
C MET A 2 -45.92 72.94 -37.06
N LYS A 3 -47.00 73.31 -36.37
CA LYS A 3 -47.55 72.51 -35.27
C LYS A 3 -48.35 71.35 -35.88
N VAL A 4 -47.73 70.18 -35.97
CA VAL A 4 -48.40 68.95 -36.39
C VAL A 4 -49.54 68.64 -35.40
N LYS A 5 -50.78 68.71 -35.88
CA LYS A 5 -51.97 68.39 -35.08
C LYS A 5 -52.32 66.92 -35.32
N PHE A 6 -51.85 66.04 -34.42
CA PHE A 6 -52.20 64.61 -34.48
C PHE A 6 -53.70 64.39 -34.24
N SER A 7 -54.31 63.59 -35.11
CA SER A 7 -55.69 63.11 -34.99
C SER A 7 -55.85 62.23 -33.75
N LYS A 8 -57.08 62.15 -33.20
CA LYS A 8 -57.37 61.27 -32.04
C LYS A 8 -56.98 59.81 -32.32
N PHE A 9 -57.18 59.34 -33.55
CA PHE A 9 -56.83 57.98 -33.97
C PHE A 9 -55.32 57.74 -34.05
N GLU A 10 -54.53 58.71 -34.49
CA GLU A 10 -53.07 58.61 -34.54
C GLU A 10 -52.46 58.52 -33.14
N ARG A 11 -53.04 59.23 -32.15
CA ARG A 11 -52.61 59.13 -30.76
C ARG A 11 -52.92 57.76 -30.16
N VAL A 12 -54.08 57.19 -30.48
CA VAL A 12 -54.46 55.84 -30.01
C VAL A 12 -53.56 54.78 -30.66
N ALA A 13 -53.28 54.89 -31.95
CA ALA A 13 -52.36 53.99 -32.64
C ALA A 13 -50.93 54.09 -32.09
N GLY A 14 -50.44 55.31 -31.85
CA GLY A 14 -49.14 55.54 -31.20
C GLY A 14 -49.07 54.93 -29.81
N LEU A 15 -50.12 55.11 -28.99
CA LEU A 15 -50.21 54.51 -27.66
C LEU A 15 -50.21 52.98 -27.74
N PHE A 16 -50.95 52.39 -28.68
CA PHE A 16 -50.96 50.94 -28.89
C PHE A 16 -49.58 50.38 -29.20
N ILE A 17 -48.83 51.03 -30.10
CA ILE A 17 -47.46 50.62 -30.44
C ILE A 17 -46.53 50.74 -29.22
N VAL A 18 -46.61 51.84 -28.46
CA VAL A 18 -45.81 52.04 -27.24
C VAL A 18 -46.11 50.95 -26.21
N VAL A 19 -47.38 50.60 -26.00
CA VAL A 19 -47.79 49.53 -25.08
C VAL A 19 -47.28 48.16 -25.56
N ALA A 20 -47.34 47.88 -26.86
CA ALA A 20 -46.83 46.63 -27.43
C ALA A 20 -45.30 46.50 -27.25
N ILE A 21 -44.55 47.57 -27.54
CA ILE A 21 -43.10 47.61 -27.32
C ILE A 21 -42.77 47.41 -25.84
N PHE A 22 -43.49 48.09 -24.95
CA PHE A 22 -43.32 47.93 -23.51
C PHE A 22 -43.59 46.49 -23.04
N GLY A 23 -44.62 45.84 -23.58
CA GLY A 23 -44.91 44.42 -23.33
C GLY A 23 -43.80 43.47 -23.79
N ILE A 24 -43.20 43.73 -24.96
CA ILE A 24 -42.06 42.95 -25.46
C ILE A 24 -40.84 43.13 -24.55
N ILE A 25 -40.54 44.36 -24.14
CA ILE A 25 -39.43 44.64 -23.23
C ILE A 25 -39.63 43.93 -21.88
N LEU A 26 -40.83 44.00 -21.29
CA LEU A 26 -41.13 43.33 -20.03
C LEU A 26 -41.00 41.80 -20.10
N THR A 27 -41.48 41.19 -21.18
CA THR A 27 -41.36 39.74 -21.37
C THR A 27 -39.91 39.31 -21.61
N ALA A 28 -39.15 40.08 -22.39
CA ALA A 28 -37.72 39.85 -22.61
C ALA A 28 -36.91 39.97 -21.30
N ILE A 29 -37.15 41.00 -20.49
CA ILE A 29 -36.50 41.16 -19.18
C ILE A 29 -36.85 39.99 -18.27
N SER A 30 -38.13 39.61 -18.20
CA SER A 30 -38.58 38.49 -17.37
C SER A 30 -37.91 37.16 -17.77
N ALA A 31 -37.73 36.92 -19.08
CA ALA A 31 -37.03 35.75 -19.58
C ALA A 31 -35.53 35.79 -19.24
N ALA A 32 -34.88 36.94 -19.41
CA ALA A 32 -33.45 37.12 -19.08
C ALA A 32 -33.17 36.89 -17.59
N VAL A 33 -34.05 37.38 -16.70
CA VAL A 33 -33.95 37.14 -15.25
C VAL A 33 -34.13 35.65 -14.93
N LYS A 34 -35.13 34.98 -15.51
CA LYS A 34 -35.34 33.53 -15.30
C LYS A 34 -34.17 32.67 -15.79
N GLN A 35 -33.49 33.09 -16.84
CA GLN A 35 -32.28 32.42 -17.33
C GLN A 35 -31.01 32.75 -16.52
N GLY A 36 -31.11 33.59 -15.48
CA GLY A 36 -30.00 33.92 -14.58
C GLY A 36 -28.95 34.84 -15.22
N TRP A 37 -29.28 35.59 -16.27
CA TRP A 37 -28.31 36.46 -16.98
C TRP A 37 -27.70 37.54 -16.08
N PHE A 38 -28.43 37.96 -15.04
CA PHE A 38 -28.03 38.98 -14.08
C PHE A 38 -27.55 38.41 -12.73
N GLU A 39 -27.45 37.09 -12.60
CA GLU A 39 -27.03 36.47 -11.35
C GLU A 39 -25.51 36.65 -11.17
N PRO A 40 -25.03 37.00 -9.95
CA PRO A 40 -23.61 37.18 -9.70
C PRO A 40 -22.83 35.92 -10.10
N LYS A 41 -21.71 36.10 -10.79
CA LYS A 41 -20.84 34.99 -11.23
C LYS A 41 -19.63 34.91 -10.30
N VAL A 42 -19.46 33.76 -9.67
CA VAL A 42 -18.30 33.47 -8.82
C VAL A 42 -17.35 32.59 -9.61
N ARG A 43 -16.09 33.02 -9.75
CA ARG A 43 -15.10 32.37 -10.60
C ARG A 43 -14.19 31.45 -9.81
N TYR A 44 -13.78 30.36 -10.42
CA TYR A 44 -12.84 29.39 -9.88
C TYR A 44 -11.92 28.89 -10.99
N THR A 45 -10.84 28.24 -10.58
CA THR A 45 -9.92 27.57 -11.49
C THR A 45 -9.73 26.12 -11.09
N THR A 46 -9.37 25.28 -12.04
CA THR A 46 -8.90 23.92 -11.77
C THR A 46 -7.89 23.50 -12.84
N THR A 47 -7.23 22.36 -12.66
CA THR A 47 -6.16 21.91 -13.53
C THR A 47 -6.28 20.42 -13.78
N PHE A 48 -6.27 20.02 -15.04
CA PHE A 48 -6.35 18.62 -15.46
C PHE A 48 -5.13 18.22 -16.28
N GLU A 49 -4.81 16.93 -16.29
CA GLU A 49 -3.84 16.35 -17.23
C GLU A 49 -4.45 16.16 -18.62
N ASN A 50 -5.76 15.88 -18.68
CA ASN A 50 -6.50 15.71 -19.92
C ASN A 50 -7.86 16.42 -19.82
N ALA A 51 -8.16 17.29 -20.79
CA ALA A 51 -9.43 17.99 -20.89
C ALA A 51 -10.15 17.72 -22.23
N ASP A 52 -10.02 16.50 -22.77
CA ASP A 52 -10.64 16.10 -24.03
C ASP A 52 -12.15 16.39 -24.00
N GLY A 53 -12.61 17.20 -24.96
CA GLY A 53 -14.02 17.61 -25.11
C GLY A 53 -14.45 18.80 -24.25
N LEU A 54 -13.54 19.43 -23.51
CA LEU A 54 -13.80 20.66 -22.75
C LEU A 54 -13.53 21.88 -23.63
N HIS A 55 -14.45 22.85 -23.63
CA HIS A 55 -14.28 24.11 -24.35
C HIS A 55 -15.00 25.25 -23.63
N GLN A 56 -14.81 26.47 -24.10
CA GLN A 56 -15.57 27.61 -23.61
C GLN A 56 -17.08 27.35 -23.76
N GLY A 57 -17.83 27.63 -22.70
CA GLY A 57 -19.28 27.40 -22.65
C GLY A 57 -19.69 26.00 -22.20
N THR A 58 -18.76 25.05 -22.01
CA THR A 58 -19.09 23.73 -21.44
C THR A 58 -19.82 23.91 -20.11
N LEU A 59 -20.87 23.11 -19.92
CA LEU A 59 -21.72 23.15 -18.73
C LEU A 59 -20.92 22.82 -17.47
N VAL A 60 -21.06 23.67 -16.45
CA VAL A 60 -20.69 23.34 -15.07
C VAL A 60 -21.95 22.94 -14.33
N GLN A 61 -21.96 21.74 -13.78
CA GLN A 61 -23.08 21.23 -13.00
C GLN A 61 -22.69 20.93 -11.56
N MET A 62 -23.68 20.93 -10.68
CA MET A 62 -23.55 20.55 -9.28
C MET A 62 -24.76 19.69 -8.93
N SER A 63 -24.53 18.44 -8.54
CA SER A 63 -25.60 17.47 -8.26
C SER A 63 -26.61 17.33 -9.42
N GLY A 64 -26.12 17.39 -10.67
CA GLY A 64 -26.95 17.32 -11.88
C GLY A 64 -27.70 18.61 -12.24
N LEU A 65 -27.59 19.67 -11.45
CA LEU A 65 -28.18 20.98 -11.75
C LEU A 65 -27.18 21.87 -12.49
N ARG A 66 -27.66 22.67 -13.45
CA ARG A 66 -26.85 23.69 -14.12
C ARG A 66 -26.40 24.75 -13.11
N ALA A 67 -25.13 24.73 -12.76
CA ALA A 67 -24.52 25.61 -11.78
C ALA A 67 -23.72 26.74 -12.42
N GLY A 68 -23.25 26.58 -13.65
CA GLY A 68 -22.44 27.60 -14.34
C GLY A 68 -21.94 27.16 -15.71
N ALA A 69 -20.82 27.74 -16.14
CA ALA A 69 -20.17 27.40 -17.41
C ALA A 69 -18.66 27.68 -17.37
N VAL A 70 -17.92 26.99 -18.23
CA VAL A 70 -16.49 27.20 -18.47
C VAL A 70 -16.27 28.51 -19.23
N GLU A 71 -15.33 29.34 -18.75
CA GLU A 71 -14.95 30.62 -19.36
C GLU A 71 -13.74 30.45 -20.30
N SER A 72 -12.70 29.72 -19.88
CA SER A 72 -11.50 29.44 -20.70
C SER A 72 -10.88 28.09 -20.39
N VAL A 73 -10.16 27.56 -21.38
CA VAL A 73 -9.37 26.32 -21.29
C VAL A 73 -8.02 26.63 -21.94
N GLU A 74 -6.95 26.55 -21.17
CA GLU A 74 -5.60 26.98 -21.56
C GLU A 74 -4.59 25.87 -21.25
N LEU A 75 -3.70 25.57 -22.21
CA LEU A 75 -2.58 24.66 -22.00
C LEU A 75 -1.40 25.45 -21.40
N GLU A 76 -1.01 25.09 -20.19
CA GLU A 76 0.14 25.72 -19.51
C GLU A 76 1.47 25.16 -20.00
N SER A 77 2.56 25.87 -19.68
CA SER A 77 3.92 25.51 -20.09
C SER A 77 4.40 24.16 -19.54
N ASP A 78 3.80 23.67 -18.46
CA ASP A 78 4.08 22.36 -17.86
C ASP A 78 3.20 21.23 -18.43
N ASN A 79 2.52 21.51 -19.55
CA ASN A 79 1.65 20.57 -20.26
C ASN A 79 0.38 20.18 -19.50
N ARG A 80 0.03 20.90 -18.43
CA ARG A 80 -1.26 20.78 -17.75
C ARG A 80 -2.28 21.76 -18.32
N ILE A 81 -3.56 21.42 -18.20
CA ILE A 81 -4.65 22.22 -18.76
C ILE A 81 -5.33 22.98 -17.63
N ARG A 82 -5.16 24.30 -17.62
CA ARG A 82 -5.87 25.21 -16.71
C ARG A 82 -7.27 25.47 -17.26
N VAL A 83 -8.27 25.29 -16.41
CA VAL A 83 -9.67 25.54 -16.72
C VAL A 83 -10.18 26.64 -15.80
N SER A 84 -10.65 27.73 -16.39
CA SER A 84 -11.34 28.82 -15.68
C SER A 84 -12.83 28.68 -15.89
N PHE A 85 -13.61 28.69 -14.81
CA PHE A 85 -15.06 28.54 -14.89
C PHE A 85 -15.76 29.40 -13.85
N TYR A 86 -17.04 29.70 -14.10
CA TYR A 86 -17.87 30.38 -13.11
C TYR A 86 -19.02 29.49 -12.66
N ILE A 87 -19.53 29.80 -11.46
CA ILE A 87 -20.83 29.34 -10.98
C ILE A 87 -21.73 30.53 -10.66
N LEU A 88 -23.04 30.31 -10.66
CA LEU A 88 -24.03 31.29 -10.23
C LEU A 88 -23.96 31.47 -8.70
N GLY A 89 -24.11 32.70 -8.22
CA GLY A 89 -23.92 33.07 -6.81
C GLY A 89 -24.74 32.25 -5.82
N LYS A 90 -25.95 31.80 -6.20
CA LYS A 90 -26.77 30.90 -5.39
C LYS A 90 -26.11 29.55 -5.03
N PHE A 91 -25.07 29.14 -5.76
CA PHE A 91 -24.32 27.91 -5.48
C PHE A 91 -23.01 28.17 -4.71
N GLN A 92 -22.64 29.43 -4.47
CA GLN A 92 -21.35 29.78 -3.83
C GLN A 92 -21.20 29.11 -2.46
N ASP A 93 -22.22 29.18 -1.62
CA ASP A 93 -22.20 28.60 -0.26
C ASP A 93 -22.06 27.07 -0.22
N ARG A 94 -22.24 26.41 -1.38
CA ARG A 94 -22.10 24.96 -1.53
C ARG A 94 -20.70 24.53 -1.96
N VAL A 95 -19.88 25.47 -2.43
CA VAL A 95 -18.48 25.20 -2.77
C VAL A 95 -17.62 25.46 -1.54
N ARG A 96 -17.00 24.41 -1.02
CA ARG A 96 -16.17 24.49 0.19
C ARG A 96 -14.77 23.97 -0.11
N GLU A 97 -13.85 24.11 0.85
CA GLU A 97 -12.44 23.71 0.67
C GLU A 97 -12.26 22.24 0.23
N ASN A 98 -13.19 21.35 0.60
CA ASN A 98 -13.16 19.95 0.22
C ASN A 98 -13.90 19.63 -1.09
N SER A 99 -14.50 20.62 -1.75
CA SER A 99 -15.14 20.44 -3.05
C SER A 99 -14.11 20.03 -4.10
N THR A 100 -14.58 19.22 -5.04
CA THR A 100 -13.76 18.65 -6.10
C THR A 100 -14.45 18.86 -7.44
N VAL A 101 -13.64 18.94 -8.49
CA VAL A 101 -14.12 19.04 -9.87
C VAL A 101 -13.66 17.82 -10.64
N GLN A 102 -14.56 17.23 -11.41
CA GLN A 102 -14.27 16.10 -12.27
C GLN A 102 -14.92 16.29 -13.64
N LEU A 103 -14.33 15.69 -14.67
CA LEU A 103 -14.89 15.68 -16.02
C LEU A 103 -15.69 14.41 -16.23
N ILE A 104 -17.01 14.55 -16.30
CA ILE A 104 -17.90 13.42 -16.50
C ILE A 104 -18.59 13.50 -17.86
N ARG A 105 -19.08 12.35 -18.33
CA ARG A 105 -19.96 12.27 -19.48
C ARG A 105 -21.32 11.75 -19.01
N PRO A 106 -22.35 12.60 -18.90
CA PRO A 106 -23.66 12.18 -18.36
C PRO A 106 -24.32 11.06 -19.16
N PHE A 107 -23.99 10.96 -20.45
CA PHE A 107 -24.46 9.92 -21.36
C PHE A 107 -23.28 9.28 -22.07
N ILE A 108 -23.40 8.04 -22.55
CA ILE A 108 -22.32 7.34 -23.27
C ILE A 108 -21.87 8.13 -24.52
N ILE A 109 -22.80 8.87 -25.13
CA ILE A 109 -22.57 9.72 -26.30
C ILE A 109 -22.87 11.18 -25.90
N GLY A 110 -21.99 12.11 -26.27
CA GLY A 110 -22.20 13.54 -26.00
C GLY A 110 -20.89 14.26 -25.72
N GLU A 111 -20.95 15.50 -25.24
CA GLU A 111 -19.79 16.23 -24.73
C GLU A 111 -19.57 15.93 -23.25
N ARG A 112 -18.35 16.18 -22.75
CA ARG A 112 -18.10 16.12 -21.31
C ARG A 112 -18.61 17.39 -20.64
N VAL A 113 -18.98 17.27 -19.38
CA VAL A 113 -19.37 18.40 -18.54
C VAL A 113 -18.46 18.46 -17.32
N LEU A 114 -18.35 19.66 -16.76
CA LEU A 114 -17.60 19.88 -15.54
C LEU A 114 -18.53 19.64 -14.35
N ASP A 115 -18.28 18.59 -13.57
CA ASP A 115 -19.09 18.23 -12.40
C ASP A 115 -18.37 18.69 -11.12
N LEU A 116 -19.00 19.64 -10.43
CA LEU A 116 -18.50 20.24 -9.20
C LEU A 116 -19.26 19.64 -8.01
N SER A 117 -18.53 19.03 -7.08
CA SER A 117 -19.12 18.41 -5.91
C SER A 117 -19.51 19.43 -4.83
N VAL A 118 -20.58 19.11 -4.11
CA VAL A 118 -21.00 19.88 -2.93
C VAL A 118 -20.02 19.62 -1.79
N GLY A 119 -19.51 20.68 -1.19
CA GLY A 119 -18.63 20.60 -0.04
C GLY A 119 -19.40 20.23 1.24
N HIS A 120 -18.72 19.60 2.20
CA HIS A 120 -19.32 19.25 3.48
C HIS A 120 -19.39 20.46 4.41
N ASP A 121 -20.47 20.62 5.17
CA ASP A 121 -20.73 21.81 5.99
C ASP A 121 -19.67 22.12 7.06
N GLN A 122 -18.84 21.15 7.42
CA GLN A 122 -17.70 21.31 8.33
C GLN A 122 -16.52 22.11 7.75
N PHE A 123 -16.43 22.27 6.42
CA PHE A 123 -15.38 23.02 5.76
C PHE A 123 -15.80 24.45 5.46
N GLN A 124 -14.85 25.38 5.38
CA GLN A 124 -15.15 26.77 5.04
C GLN A 124 -15.57 26.91 3.58
N VAL A 125 -16.42 27.90 3.30
CA VAL A 125 -16.78 28.26 1.92
C VAL A 125 -15.52 28.68 1.18
N LEU A 126 -15.32 28.11 0.00
CA LEU A 126 -14.13 28.40 -0.78
C LEU A 126 -14.22 29.82 -1.36
N PRO A 127 -13.20 30.67 -1.18
CA PRO A 127 -13.21 32.02 -1.72
C PRO A 127 -13.28 32.07 -3.25
N ALA A 128 -13.81 33.17 -3.79
CA ALA A 128 -13.76 33.42 -5.22
C ALA A 128 -12.30 33.46 -5.72
N HIS A 129 -12.10 33.04 -6.96
CA HIS A 129 -10.81 32.92 -7.65
C HIS A 129 -9.87 31.85 -7.07
N SER A 130 -10.31 31.06 -6.10
CA SER A 130 -9.53 29.92 -5.62
C SER A 130 -9.48 28.77 -6.63
N ALA A 131 -8.47 27.91 -6.47
CA ALA A 131 -8.35 26.67 -7.21
C ALA A 131 -9.16 25.56 -6.52
N VAL A 132 -10.00 24.86 -7.27
CA VAL A 132 -10.73 23.68 -6.81
C VAL A 132 -9.96 22.43 -7.23
N LYS A 133 -9.82 21.48 -6.29
CA LYS A 133 -9.08 20.23 -6.54
C LYS A 133 -9.75 19.42 -7.65
N SER A 134 -8.96 19.04 -8.66
CA SER A 134 -9.41 18.14 -9.73
C SER A 134 -9.34 16.67 -9.28
N LEU A 135 -10.29 15.88 -9.78
CA LEU A 135 -10.26 14.42 -9.74
C LEU A 135 -10.26 13.90 -11.17
N GLU A 136 -9.23 13.13 -11.51
CA GLU A 136 -9.10 12.47 -12.80
C GLU A 136 -9.99 11.22 -12.82
N THR A 137 -11.02 11.24 -13.66
CA THR A 137 -11.96 10.12 -13.82
C THR A 137 -11.81 9.48 -15.18
N VAL A 138 -11.88 8.15 -15.21
CA VAL A 138 -11.79 7.39 -16.47
C VAL A 138 -13.19 7.11 -16.99
N ASP A 139 -13.49 7.64 -18.18
CA ASP A 139 -14.75 7.39 -18.89
C ASP A 139 -14.68 6.06 -19.68
N LEU A 140 -15.80 5.32 -19.72
CA LEU A 140 -15.94 4.06 -20.47
C LEU A 140 -15.54 4.22 -21.94
N MET A 141 -15.92 5.31 -22.58
CA MET A 141 -15.53 5.55 -23.97
C MET A 141 -14.01 5.75 -24.12
N THR A 142 -13.36 6.30 -23.09
CA THR A 142 -11.90 6.45 -23.07
C THR A 142 -11.22 5.09 -22.93
N LEU A 143 -11.78 4.19 -22.12
CA LEU A 143 -11.34 2.79 -22.04
C LEU A 143 -11.51 2.07 -23.39
N MET A 144 -12.68 2.21 -24.03
CA MET A 144 -12.99 1.54 -25.30
C MET A 144 -12.23 2.11 -26.50
N SER A 145 -11.80 3.38 -26.44
CA SER A 145 -11.07 4.04 -27.53
C SER A 145 -9.68 3.44 -27.81
N GLY A 146 -9.18 2.57 -26.94
CA GLY A 146 -7.85 1.96 -27.10
C GLY A 146 -6.68 2.89 -26.74
N LYS A 147 -6.89 4.22 -26.68
CA LYS A 147 -5.84 5.24 -26.47
C LYS A 147 -4.98 4.97 -25.23
N ASN A 148 -5.61 4.50 -24.15
CA ASN A 148 -4.93 4.17 -22.89
C ASN A 148 -5.01 2.67 -22.54
N MET A 149 -5.57 1.84 -23.42
CA MET A 149 -5.79 0.41 -23.16
C MET A 149 -4.48 -0.31 -22.84
N ASN A 150 -3.40 -0.01 -23.58
CA ASN A 150 -2.08 -0.60 -23.30
C ASN A 150 -1.60 -0.31 -21.87
N SER A 151 -1.77 0.93 -21.38
CA SER A 151 -1.37 1.29 -20.02
C SER A 151 -2.17 0.53 -18.96
N TYR A 152 -3.48 0.41 -19.15
CA TYR A 152 -4.34 -0.36 -18.23
C TYR A 152 -4.05 -1.87 -18.30
N LEU A 153 -3.87 -2.43 -19.50
CA LEU A 153 -3.50 -3.83 -19.70
C LEU A 153 -2.12 -4.13 -19.10
N SER A 154 -1.15 -3.22 -19.19
CA SER A 154 0.16 -3.37 -18.54
C SER A 154 0.03 -3.36 -17.01
N LYS A 155 -0.79 -2.47 -16.44
CA LYS A 155 -1.06 -2.46 -14.99
C LYS A 155 -1.75 -3.75 -14.55
N LEU A 156 -2.71 -4.26 -15.32
CA LEU A 156 -3.33 -5.56 -15.07
C LEU A 156 -2.33 -6.71 -15.20
N GLY A 157 -1.45 -6.67 -16.19
CA GLY A 157 -0.35 -7.62 -16.36
C GLY A 157 0.55 -7.68 -15.13
N GLY A 158 0.95 -6.52 -14.59
CA GLY A 158 1.75 -6.47 -13.36
C GLY A 158 1.02 -7.01 -12.13
N ILE A 159 -0.30 -6.80 -12.02
CA ILE A 159 -1.13 -7.40 -10.96
C ILE A 159 -1.18 -8.91 -11.12
N LEU A 160 -1.40 -9.42 -12.34
CA LEU A 160 -1.46 -10.84 -12.63
C LEU A 160 -0.12 -11.53 -12.38
N GLU A 161 1.00 -10.89 -12.74
CA GLU A 161 2.35 -11.38 -12.45
C GLU A 161 2.59 -11.43 -10.93
N SER A 162 2.19 -10.39 -10.19
CA SER A 162 2.25 -10.38 -8.72
C SER A 162 1.37 -11.47 -8.10
N MET A 163 0.19 -11.72 -8.66
CA MET A 163 -0.68 -12.83 -8.24
C MET A 163 -0.08 -14.18 -8.57
N GLN A 164 0.61 -14.32 -9.70
CA GLN A 164 1.24 -15.57 -10.11
C GLN A 164 2.35 -15.97 -9.14
N VAL A 165 3.13 -15.00 -8.63
CA VAL A 165 4.11 -15.27 -7.55
C VAL A 165 3.43 -15.84 -6.30
N ILE A 166 2.28 -15.31 -5.92
CA ILE A 166 1.51 -15.82 -4.78
C ILE A 166 0.96 -17.22 -5.11
N VAL A 167 0.38 -17.41 -6.29
CA VAL A 167 -0.13 -18.70 -6.72
C VAL A 167 0.98 -19.74 -6.75
N ASP A 168 2.15 -19.45 -7.30
CA ASP A 168 3.28 -20.39 -7.34
C ASP A 168 3.84 -20.69 -5.93
N ALA A 169 3.86 -19.69 -5.04
CA ALA A 169 4.27 -19.88 -3.65
C ALA A 169 3.33 -20.81 -2.86
N PHE A 170 2.04 -20.86 -3.21
CA PHE A 170 1.01 -21.65 -2.51
C PHE A 170 0.52 -22.88 -3.29
N ALA A 171 0.74 -22.96 -4.60
CA ALA A 171 0.34 -24.08 -5.45
C ALA A 171 1.35 -25.23 -5.40
N ASP A 172 2.60 -24.95 -5.05
CA ASP A 172 3.59 -25.98 -4.79
C ASP A 172 3.28 -26.69 -3.47
N LYS A 173 2.58 -27.83 -3.59
CA LYS A 173 2.22 -28.70 -2.47
C LYS A 173 3.43 -29.07 -1.61
N SER A 174 4.62 -29.16 -2.20
CA SER A 174 5.84 -29.50 -1.46
C SER A 174 6.25 -28.40 -0.48
N ARG A 175 6.10 -27.12 -0.86
CA ARG A 175 6.38 -25.96 -0.01
C ARG A 175 5.36 -25.80 1.11
N ALA A 176 4.08 -26.01 0.80
CA ALA A 176 3.04 -26.02 1.82
C ALA A 176 3.28 -27.13 2.86
N GLU A 177 3.63 -28.34 2.41
CA GLU A 177 3.98 -29.45 3.30
C GLU A 177 5.26 -29.16 4.12
N SER A 178 6.28 -28.53 3.54
CA SER A 178 7.48 -28.08 4.28
C SER A 178 7.13 -27.08 5.38
N MET A 179 6.28 -26.10 5.08
CA MET A 179 5.91 -25.09 6.07
C MET A 179 5.09 -25.69 7.22
N VAL A 180 4.19 -26.63 6.93
CA VAL A 180 3.47 -27.40 7.94
C VAL A 180 4.44 -28.22 8.80
N ARG A 181 5.42 -28.90 8.19
CA ARG A 181 6.46 -29.66 8.93
C ARG A 181 7.26 -28.77 9.88
N VAL A 182 7.62 -27.55 9.46
CA VAL A 182 8.32 -26.60 10.33
C VAL A 182 7.45 -26.21 11.52
N ILE A 183 6.18 -25.85 11.27
CA ILE A 183 5.23 -25.48 12.33
C ILE A 183 5.05 -26.63 13.34
N ASP A 184 4.85 -27.85 12.86
CA ASP A 184 4.66 -29.04 13.71
C ASP A 184 5.89 -29.35 14.58
N ARG A 185 7.08 -28.95 14.15
CA ARG A 185 8.32 -29.15 14.92
C ARG A 185 8.64 -27.98 15.84
N LEU A 186 8.15 -26.77 15.55
CA LEU A 186 8.34 -25.61 16.40
C LEU A 186 7.60 -25.75 17.74
N ASP A 187 6.41 -26.34 17.75
CA ASP A 187 5.61 -26.52 18.99
C ASP A 187 6.36 -27.31 20.10
N PRO A 188 6.90 -28.52 19.85
CA PRO A 188 7.66 -29.23 20.87
C PRO A 188 8.95 -28.51 21.26
N LEU A 189 9.64 -27.84 20.33
CA LEU A 189 10.82 -27.04 20.64
C LEU A 189 10.47 -25.90 21.61
N MET A 190 9.40 -25.15 21.33
CA MET A 190 8.93 -24.06 22.19
C MET A 190 8.54 -24.55 23.58
N LYS A 191 7.85 -25.70 23.67
CA LYS A 191 7.49 -26.32 24.94
C LYS A 191 8.72 -26.74 25.76
N ASN A 192 9.73 -27.31 25.12
CA ASN A 192 10.98 -27.71 25.76
C ASN A 192 11.80 -26.50 26.23
N LEU A 193 11.87 -25.44 25.42
CA LEU A 193 12.52 -24.18 25.78
C LEU A 193 11.83 -23.51 26.97
N ASN A 194 10.50 -23.48 26.99
CA ASN A 194 9.75 -22.93 28.11
C ASN A 194 9.99 -23.75 29.40
N THR A 195 9.95 -25.08 29.29
CA THR A 195 10.24 -25.97 30.42
C THR A 195 11.66 -25.74 30.94
N MET A 196 12.66 -25.71 30.05
CA MET A 196 14.04 -25.43 30.41
C MET A 196 14.19 -24.07 31.10
N SER A 197 13.56 -23.01 30.58
CA SER A 197 13.57 -21.68 31.20
C SER A 197 13.03 -21.72 32.63
N THR A 198 11.92 -22.42 32.86
CA THR A 198 11.38 -22.57 34.21
C THR A 198 12.31 -23.35 35.15
N GLU A 199 12.98 -24.39 34.67
CA GLU A 199 13.94 -25.15 35.47
C GLU A 199 15.21 -24.33 35.80
N VAL A 200 15.70 -23.51 34.85
CA VAL A 200 16.80 -22.56 35.12
C VAL A 200 16.42 -21.55 36.21
N ILE A 201 15.20 -21.00 36.16
CA ILE A 201 14.72 -20.05 37.18
C ILE A 201 14.59 -20.72 38.55
N LYS A 202 14.08 -21.96 38.61
CA LYS A 202 13.99 -22.74 39.86
C LYS A 202 15.37 -23.00 40.43
N LEU A 203 16.32 -23.45 39.61
CA LEU A 203 17.71 -23.71 40.01
C LEU A 203 18.39 -22.46 40.56
N SER A 204 18.13 -21.30 39.94
CA SER A 204 18.65 -20.00 40.39
C SER A 204 18.08 -19.54 41.74
N ARG A 205 16.89 -20.01 42.14
CA ARG A 205 16.21 -19.58 43.38
C ARG A 205 16.35 -20.58 44.53
N GLN A 206 16.50 -21.87 44.22
CA GLN A 206 16.64 -22.97 45.18
C GLN A 206 17.85 -23.81 44.78
N ALA A 207 19.03 -23.43 45.23
CA ALA A 207 20.31 -24.03 44.84
C ALA A 207 20.60 -25.42 45.45
N THR A 208 19.62 -26.08 46.09
CA THR A 208 19.88 -27.20 47.03
C THR A 208 18.97 -28.41 46.90
N HIS A 209 18.26 -28.60 45.78
CA HIS A 209 17.51 -29.84 45.55
C HIS A 209 18.06 -30.61 44.34
N ASP A 210 18.60 -31.79 44.61
CA ASP A 210 19.28 -32.75 43.72
C ASP A 210 18.60 -33.01 42.37
N ASP A 211 17.27 -32.87 42.31
CA ASP A 211 16.44 -33.14 41.15
C ASP A 211 16.50 -32.02 40.08
N GLY A 212 16.80 -30.78 40.49
CA GLY A 212 16.81 -29.62 39.58
C GLY A 212 17.91 -29.67 38.53
N VAL A 213 19.11 -30.14 38.92
CA VAL A 213 20.25 -30.29 38.00
C VAL A 213 19.97 -31.42 37.01
N GLN A 214 19.43 -32.55 37.47
CA GLN A 214 19.09 -33.69 36.61
C GLN A 214 18.04 -33.29 35.55
N LYS A 215 16.97 -32.61 35.97
CA LYS A 215 15.94 -32.09 35.06
C LYS A 215 16.50 -31.10 34.05
N LEU A 216 17.40 -30.21 34.46
CA LEU A 216 18.03 -29.24 33.56
C LEU A 216 18.91 -29.92 32.50
N VAL A 217 19.75 -30.88 32.91
CA VAL A 217 20.59 -31.65 31.97
C VAL A 217 19.73 -32.46 31.00
N GLY A 218 18.67 -33.10 31.50
CA GLY A 218 17.71 -33.83 30.65
C GLY A 218 17.01 -32.92 29.63
N ASN A 219 16.51 -31.77 30.08
CA ASN A 219 15.84 -30.79 29.20
C ASN A 219 16.81 -30.18 28.18
N LEU A 220 18.07 -29.97 28.55
CA LEU A 220 19.14 -29.52 27.64
C LEU A 220 19.39 -30.54 26.52
N ALA A 221 19.49 -31.83 26.87
CA ALA A 221 19.69 -32.90 25.90
C ALA A 221 18.50 -33.02 24.93
N VAL A 222 17.27 -32.97 25.44
CA VAL A 222 16.04 -32.99 24.62
C VAL A 222 15.98 -31.77 23.71
N THR A 223 16.20 -30.56 24.24
CA THR A 223 16.20 -29.32 23.45
C THR A 223 17.26 -29.37 22.35
N THR A 224 18.47 -29.83 22.66
CA THR A 224 19.55 -29.99 21.67
C THR A 224 19.16 -30.93 20.54
N LYS A 225 18.46 -32.04 20.87
CA LYS A 225 17.98 -33.00 19.88
C LYS A 225 16.89 -32.41 18.97
N GLU A 226 15.95 -31.65 19.53
CA GLU A 226 14.90 -30.99 18.74
C GLU A 226 15.48 -29.93 17.79
N ILE A 227 16.44 -29.12 18.27
CA ILE A 227 17.14 -28.16 17.43
C ILE A 227 17.88 -28.88 16.29
N ASN A 228 18.59 -29.99 16.57
CA ASN A 228 19.28 -30.76 15.55
C ASN A 228 18.35 -31.31 14.46
N ARG A 229 17.09 -31.60 14.83
CA ARG A 229 16.07 -32.10 13.92
C ARG A 229 15.47 -31.01 13.03
N ILE A 230 15.35 -29.79 13.54
CA ILE A 230 14.70 -28.66 12.85
C ILE A 230 15.68 -27.86 11.99
N LEU A 231 16.94 -27.78 12.43
CA LEU A 231 17.96 -26.95 11.79
C LEU A 231 18.15 -27.24 10.28
N PRO A 232 18.13 -28.50 9.78
CA PRO A 232 18.24 -28.77 8.35
C PRO A 232 17.06 -28.22 7.54
N GLU A 233 15.83 -28.38 8.05
CA GLU A 233 14.61 -27.93 7.37
C GLU A 233 14.51 -26.41 7.36
N LEU A 234 14.86 -25.75 8.47
CA LEU A 234 14.96 -24.30 8.49
C LEU A 234 16.05 -23.78 7.55
N ASN A 235 17.19 -24.46 7.43
CA ASN A 235 18.25 -24.00 6.54
C ASN A 235 17.85 -24.06 5.06
N GLU A 236 16.95 -24.97 4.69
CA GLU A 236 16.43 -25.10 3.34
C GLU A 236 15.35 -24.04 3.03
N GLU A 237 14.41 -23.84 3.97
CA GLU A 237 13.24 -22.98 3.75
C GLU A 237 13.47 -21.52 4.17
N ASN A 238 14.26 -21.28 5.23
CA ASN A 238 14.56 -19.96 5.76
C ASN A 238 15.98 -19.88 6.35
N PRO A 239 17.00 -19.61 5.50
CA PRO A 239 18.40 -19.54 5.93
C PRO A 239 18.68 -18.55 7.05
N GLN A 240 17.90 -17.46 7.13
CA GLN A 240 18.06 -16.45 8.18
C GLN A 240 17.61 -16.98 9.54
N LEU A 241 16.45 -17.64 9.62
CA LEU A 241 16.00 -18.29 10.86
C LEU A 241 16.94 -19.43 11.27
N ALA A 242 17.49 -20.17 10.31
CA ALA A 242 18.49 -21.19 10.61
C ALA A 242 19.77 -20.59 11.23
N LYS A 243 20.19 -19.42 10.76
CA LYS A 243 21.34 -18.68 11.33
C LYS A 243 21.06 -18.23 12.76
N ASP A 244 19.88 -17.71 13.04
CA ASP A 244 19.48 -17.30 14.39
C ASP A 244 19.41 -18.52 15.34
N LEU A 245 18.88 -19.64 14.86
CA LEU A 245 18.86 -20.89 15.61
C LEU A 245 20.28 -21.44 15.84
N ALA A 246 21.18 -21.29 14.87
CA ALA A 246 22.60 -21.64 15.02
C ALA A 246 23.29 -20.80 16.10
N VAL A 247 23.01 -19.49 16.19
CA VAL A 247 23.48 -18.64 17.30
C VAL A 247 22.93 -19.13 18.63
N MET A 248 21.65 -19.53 18.68
CA MET A 248 21.06 -20.11 19.88
C MET A 248 21.79 -21.39 20.33
N THR A 249 22.22 -22.24 19.39
CA THR A 249 23.03 -23.42 19.73
C THR A 249 24.38 -23.07 20.35
N GLN A 250 24.99 -21.96 19.94
CA GLN A 250 26.23 -21.44 20.53
C GLN A 250 26.03 -20.99 21.98
N ASN A 251 24.93 -20.31 22.24
CA ASN A 251 24.56 -19.89 23.58
C ASN A 251 24.26 -21.11 24.47
N LEU A 252 23.51 -22.09 23.96
CA LEU A 252 23.28 -23.36 24.66
C LEU A 252 24.59 -24.06 24.98
N ALA A 253 25.50 -24.20 24.02
CA ALA A 253 26.80 -24.86 24.25
C ALA A 253 27.64 -24.17 25.32
N THR A 254 27.51 -22.85 25.44
CA THR A 254 28.19 -22.06 26.47
C THR A 254 27.58 -22.34 27.84
N VAL A 255 26.25 -22.34 27.96
CA VAL A 255 25.54 -22.69 29.19
C VAL A 255 25.81 -24.13 29.62
N THR A 256 25.75 -25.09 28.69
CA THR A 256 26.02 -26.51 28.96
C THR A 256 27.44 -26.73 29.51
N ARG A 257 28.44 -26.00 29.00
CA ARG A 257 29.81 -26.04 29.54
C ARG A 257 29.91 -25.42 30.93
N ALA A 258 29.21 -24.32 31.18
CA ALA A 258 29.20 -23.66 32.48
C ALA A 258 28.53 -24.52 33.57
N LEU A 259 27.62 -25.42 33.19
CA LEU A 259 27.00 -26.37 34.10
C LEU A 259 27.94 -27.50 34.53
N GLY A 260 28.94 -27.86 33.73
CA GLY A 260 29.87 -28.95 34.06
C GLY A 260 30.53 -28.82 35.45
N PRO A 261 31.17 -27.68 35.76
CA PRO A 261 31.72 -27.41 37.09
C PRO A 261 30.67 -27.43 38.21
N ALA A 262 29.45 -26.95 37.94
CA ALA A 262 28.37 -26.95 38.91
C ALA A 262 27.89 -28.37 39.25
N VAL A 263 27.77 -29.26 38.25
CA VAL A 263 27.46 -30.67 38.46
C VAL A 263 28.57 -31.37 39.25
N LYS A 264 29.83 -31.05 38.95
CA LYS A 264 30.99 -31.62 39.65
C LYS A 264 31.09 -31.17 41.11
N ALA A 265 30.65 -29.95 41.43
CA ALA A 265 30.61 -29.45 42.80
C ALA A 265 29.62 -30.22 43.70
N VAL A 266 28.59 -30.84 43.12
CA VAL A 266 27.56 -31.62 43.82
C VAL A 266 27.89 -33.13 43.84
N GLU A 267 29.02 -33.53 43.24
CA GLU A 267 29.53 -34.91 43.21
C GLU A 267 29.64 -35.59 44.60
N PRO A 268 30.04 -34.89 45.70
CA PRO A 268 30.11 -35.49 47.03
C PRO A 268 28.75 -35.94 47.59
N GLU A 269 27.65 -35.31 47.17
CA GLU A 269 26.29 -35.56 47.67
C GLU A 269 25.57 -36.65 46.85
N LEU A 270 25.98 -36.88 45.60
CA LEU A 270 25.37 -37.84 44.68
C LEU A 270 26.41 -38.72 43.96
N PRO A 271 27.14 -39.58 44.69
CA PRO A 271 28.16 -40.44 44.10
C PRO A 271 27.54 -41.37 43.04
N GLY A 272 27.94 -41.18 41.77
CA GLY A 272 27.51 -41.97 40.61
C GLY A 272 26.47 -41.29 39.70
N ALA A 273 25.55 -40.49 40.24
CA ALA A 273 24.61 -39.71 39.42
C ALA A 273 25.31 -38.48 38.79
N SER A 274 26.25 -37.88 39.51
CA SER A 274 27.13 -36.82 39.01
C SER A 274 27.91 -37.25 37.76
N VAL A 275 28.46 -38.46 37.74
CA VAL A 275 29.21 -39.01 36.61
C VAL A 275 28.34 -39.09 35.36
N ARG A 276 27.11 -39.62 35.48
CA ARG A 276 26.16 -39.72 34.36
C ARG A 276 25.72 -38.36 33.84
N LEU A 277 25.55 -37.38 34.73
CA LEU A 277 25.19 -36.02 34.35
C LEU A 277 26.32 -35.31 33.61
N VAL A 278 27.56 -35.47 34.08
CA VAL A 278 28.75 -34.93 33.41
C VAL A 278 28.91 -35.57 32.02
N GLU A 279 28.68 -36.88 31.91
CA GLU A 279 28.70 -37.60 30.63
C GLU A 279 27.62 -37.07 29.66
N ALA A 280 26.37 -36.94 30.12
CA ALA A 280 25.27 -36.39 29.32
C ALA A 280 25.53 -34.93 28.88
N LEU A 281 26.11 -34.10 29.76
CA LEU A 281 26.51 -32.74 29.41
C LEU A 281 27.60 -32.73 28.33
N ASN A 282 28.60 -33.62 28.44
CA ASN A 282 29.66 -33.76 27.45
C ASN A 282 29.11 -34.20 26.09
N GLU A 283 28.24 -35.20 26.05
CA GLU A 283 27.55 -35.63 24.82
C GLU A 283 26.77 -34.47 24.20
N THR A 284 26.04 -33.71 25.00
CA THR A 284 25.28 -32.54 24.55
C THR A 284 26.21 -31.48 23.92
N VAL A 285 27.35 -31.19 24.55
CA VAL A 285 28.35 -30.26 24.00
C VAL A 285 28.92 -30.78 22.67
N VAL A 286 29.15 -32.09 22.54
CA VAL A 286 29.64 -32.70 21.29
C VAL A 286 28.61 -32.53 20.17
N VAL A 287 27.33 -32.81 20.44
CA VAL A 287 26.25 -32.65 19.46
C VAL A 287 26.15 -31.19 19.02
N LEU A 288 26.14 -30.24 19.96
CA LEU A 288 26.07 -28.80 19.65
C LEU A 288 27.26 -28.35 18.78
N LYS A 289 28.48 -28.82 19.09
CA LYS A 289 29.67 -28.52 18.27
C LYS A 289 29.57 -29.15 16.87
N ALA A 290 29.02 -30.35 16.76
CA ALA A 290 28.82 -31.01 15.47
C ALA A 290 27.81 -30.25 14.60
N MET A 291 26.72 -29.77 15.19
CA MET A 291 25.72 -28.93 14.52
C MET A 291 26.34 -27.63 13.98
N GLN A 292 27.13 -26.96 14.82
CA GLN A 292 27.86 -25.76 14.44
C GLN A 292 28.80 -26.03 13.28
N LYS A 293 29.64 -27.07 13.39
CA LYS A 293 30.58 -27.41 12.32
C LYS A 293 29.86 -27.77 11.03
N SER A 294 28.78 -28.54 11.09
CA SER A 294 27.97 -28.89 9.91
C SER A 294 27.36 -27.67 9.21
N PHE A 295 26.84 -26.72 9.99
CA PHE A 295 26.21 -25.49 9.47
C PHE A 295 27.24 -24.45 8.98
N PHE A 296 28.21 -24.11 9.82
CA PHE A 296 29.21 -23.09 9.51
C PHE A 296 30.22 -23.53 8.45
N MET A 297 30.57 -24.83 8.37
CA MET A 297 31.43 -25.32 7.29
C MET A 297 30.70 -25.36 5.94
N ARG A 298 29.37 -25.52 5.91
CA ARG A 298 28.57 -25.38 4.67
C ARG A 298 28.51 -23.94 4.18
N GLY A 299 28.53 -22.96 5.09
CA GLY A 299 28.64 -21.53 4.74
C GLY A 299 29.92 -21.22 3.95
N SER A 300 31.06 -21.75 4.41
CA SER A 300 32.37 -21.60 3.73
C SER A 300 32.52 -22.42 2.45
N VAL A 301 31.72 -23.48 2.22
CA VAL A 301 31.73 -24.22 0.95
C VAL A 301 31.13 -23.40 -0.20
N ARG A 302 30.22 -22.48 0.11
CA ARG A 302 29.58 -21.60 -0.88
C ARG A 302 30.52 -20.48 -1.29
N GLU A 303 31.23 -19.87 -0.34
CA GLU A 303 32.35 -18.94 -0.60
C GLU A 303 33.45 -19.60 -1.44
N VAL A 304 33.90 -20.81 -1.09
CA VAL A 304 34.93 -21.53 -1.86
C VAL A 304 34.44 -21.93 -3.27
N ARG A 305 33.13 -22.24 -3.44
CA ARG A 305 32.54 -22.49 -4.77
C ARG A 305 32.46 -21.23 -5.62
N ASP A 306 32.15 -20.09 -5.01
CA ASP A 306 32.07 -18.80 -5.70
C ASP A 306 33.49 -18.28 -6.04
N GLU A 307 34.49 -18.53 -5.20
CA GLU A 307 35.92 -18.29 -5.48
C GLU A 307 36.46 -19.23 -6.58
N GLU A 308 36.20 -20.54 -6.51
CA GLU A 308 36.63 -21.48 -7.57
C GLU A 308 35.90 -21.25 -8.91
N ALA A 309 34.67 -20.74 -8.89
CA ALA A 309 33.95 -20.37 -10.11
C ALA A 309 34.51 -19.09 -10.75
N GLN A 310 35.08 -18.18 -9.97
CA GLN A 310 35.76 -16.98 -10.46
C GLN A 310 37.18 -17.27 -10.98
N GLU A 311 37.89 -18.25 -10.40
CA GLU A 311 39.24 -18.64 -10.86
C GLU A 311 39.25 -19.51 -12.13
N ARG A 312 38.12 -20.11 -12.51
CA ARG A 312 37.99 -20.87 -13.77
C ARG A 312 37.77 -19.95 -14.96
N VAL A 313 38.79 -19.17 -15.32
CA VAL A 313 38.92 -18.64 -16.68
C VAL A 313 39.16 -19.84 -17.62
N PRO A 314 38.32 -20.09 -18.64
CA PRO A 314 38.56 -21.19 -19.57
C PRO A 314 39.89 -20.95 -20.29
N ALA A 315 40.78 -21.93 -20.21
CA ALA A 315 42.02 -21.97 -20.97
C ALA A 315 41.70 -22.16 -22.47
N ASN A 316 41.24 -21.09 -23.11
CA ASN A 316 41.19 -20.99 -24.56
C ASN A 316 41.74 -19.62 -24.99
N ILE A 317 43.00 -19.39 -24.63
CA ILE A 317 43.90 -18.51 -25.38
C ILE A 317 45.21 -19.28 -25.58
N ARG A 318 45.16 -20.33 -26.40
CA ARG A 318 46.28 -20.76 -27.23
C ARG A 318 45.68 -21.39 -28.49
N GLU A 319 45.44 -20.58 -29.51
CA GLU A 319 46.09 -20.72 -30.81
C GLU A 319 45.45 -19.83 -31.89
N THR A 320 46.35 -19.18 -32.63
CA THR A 320 46.25 -18.75 -34.04
C THR A 320 45.39 -17.55 -34.47
N LYS A 321 46.17 -16.55 -34.94
CA LYS A 321 45.97 -15.53 -35.99
C LYS A 321 45.31 -14.21 -35.63
#